data_AF-F4NU61-F1
#
_entry.id   AF-F4NU61-F1
#
_cell.length_a   1.000
_cell.length_b   1.000
_cell.length_c   1.000
_cell.angle_alpha   90.00
_cell.angle_beta   90.00
_cell.angle_gamma   90.00
#
_symmetry.space_group_name_H-M   'P 1'
#
loop_
_entity.id
_entity.type
_entity.pdbx_description
1 polymer ?
#
loop_
_entity_poly.entity_id
_entity_poly.type
_entity_poly.pdbx_seq_one_letter_code
_entity_poly.pdbx_strand_id
1 'polypeptide(L)'
;MGEADDLMKDGAKALTKTSFFGKAKPDYDDALNSFEQAANLYRNDRQYARAAEALQQAAECHRNLNSMFLAAKALETAANVLSQNMNDPQRAGTVYQQASQYFLVQGSPDRAGEMLEKAAKAFETVDASKAIEYYTESCTLYEEEDRLRFGVDTFKRAIGFCLRSSKLDQAIALSIRLESAYLKIDNQPLYNRQALTNVILFLSKGDQSAAQRQYEMSLQKNNRFEQTEEGQVTQDLLTACQTGDTGIFEGMQRSPAIRFLDNDVGKLFKNVVTDLSQAAPQGGHFASNEGNNNEHASGAQDLRNLQDEVEEEGFL
;
A
#
# COMPACT_ATOMS: atom_id res chain seq x y z
N MET A 1 0.59 -36.67 32.02
CA MET A 1 0.57 -36.04 30.69
C MET A 1 -0.83 -35.52 30.48
N GLY A 2 -1.03 -34.32 29.93
CA GLY A 2 -2.39 -33.84 29.64
C GLY A 2 -2.97 -34.56 28.42
N GLU A 3 -4.29 -34.76 28.38
CA GLU A 3 -4.99 -35.44 27.27
C GLU A 3 -4.60 -34.87 25.88
N ALA A 4 -4.45 -33.54 25.77
CA ALA A 4 -4.00 -32.88 24.55
C ALA A 4 -2.57 -33.27 24.12
N ASP A 5 -1.65 -33.46 25.08
CA ASP A 5 -0.27 -33.87 24.80
C ASP A 5 -0.20 -35.33 24.32
N ASP A 6 -1.10 -36.19 24.83
CA ASP A 6 -1.21 -37.57 24.37
C ASP A 6 -1.79 -37.63 22.95
N LEU A 7 -2.81 -36.82 22.65
CA LEU A 7 -3.35 -36.67 21.29
C LEU A 7 -2.29 -36.15 20.29
N MET A 8 -1.46 -35.18 20.67
CA MET A 8 -0.35 -34.72 19.82
C MET A 8 0.63 -35.85 19.50
N LYS A 9 0.96 -36.68 20.49
CA LYS A 9 1.83 -37.84 20.30
C LYS A 9 1.18 -38.89 19.41
N ASP A 10 -0.10 -39.15 19.59
CA ASP A 10 -0.81 -40.15 18.80
C ASP A 10 -0.94 -39.72 17.34
N GLY A 11 -1.21 -38.43 17.10
CA GLY A 11 -1.15 -37.86 15.76
C GLY A 11 0.23 -37.99 15.12
N ALA A 12 1.29 -37.65 15.85
CA ALA A 12 2.67 -37.83 15.36
C ALA A 12 3.02 -39.30 15.08
N LYS A 13 2.58 -40.25 15.93
CA LYS A 13 2.77 -41.69 15.69
C LYS A 13 2.04 -42.13 14.42
N ALA A 14 0.81 -41.67 14.20
CA ALA A 14 0.03 -41.99 13.00
C ALA A 14 0.76 -41.59 11.71
N LEU A 15 1.50 -40.47 11.71
CA LEU A 15 2.32 -40.05 10.59
C LEU A 15 3.57 -40.91 10.33
N THR A 16 4.04 -41.67 11.33
CA THR A 16 5.23 -42.53 11.22
C THR A 16 4.93 -44.00 10.90
N LYS A 17 3.65 -44.36 10.72
CA LYS A 17 3.23 -45.73 10.43
C LYS A 17 3.91 -46.26 9.14
N THR A 18 4.34 -47.52 9.17
CA THR A 18 4.95 -48.23 8.04
C THR A 18 4.12 -49.47 7.68
N SER A 19 4.07 -49.79 6.40
CA SER A 19 3.49 -51.04 5.90
C SER A 19 4.33 -52.26 6.28
N PHE A 20 3.78 -53.47 6.14
CA PHE A 20 4.44 -54.75 6.43
C PHE A 20 5.76 -54.96 5.66
N PHE A 21 5.94 -54.27 4.53
CA PHE A 21 7.18 -54.29 3.74
C PHE A 21 8.13 -53.11 4.04
N GLY A 22 7.97 -52.42 5.17
CA GLY A 22 8.84 -51.33 5.61
C GLY A 22 8.68 -50.00 4.85
N LYS A 23 7.70 -49.91 3.93
CA LYS A 23 7.40 -48.66 3.21
C LYS A 23 6.57 -47.73 4.12
N ALA A 24 6.91 -46.44 4.15
CA ALA A 24 6.12 -45.44 4.85
C ALA A 24 4.66 -45.46 4.36
N LYS A 25 3.73 -45.51 5.31
CA LYS A 25 2.29 -45.43 5.05
C LYS A 25 1.66 -44.58 6.17
N PRO A 26 1.90 -43.25 6.17
CA PRO A 26 1.28 -42.33 7.12
C PRO A 26 -0.24 -42.47 7.07
N ASP A 27 -0.85 -42.41 8.25
CA ASP A 27 -2.31 -42.43 8.42
C ASP A 27 -2.79 -41.01 8.72
N TYR A 28 -3.03 -40.24 7.65
CA TYR A 28 -3.35 -38.82 7.76
C TYR A 28 -4.73 -38.56 8.35
N ASP A 29 -5.69 -39.47 8.19
CA ASP A 29 -7.03 -39.34 8.79
C ASP A 29 -6.97 -39.47 10.32
N ASP A 30 -6.25 -40.49 10.82
CA ASP A 30 -6.01 -40.71 12.26
C ASP A 30 -5.18 -39.56 12.88
N ALA A 31 -4.15 -39.10 12.15
CA ALA A 31 -3.35 -37.96 12.56
C ALA A 31 -4.17 -36.67 12.64
N LEU A 32 -4.97 -36.39 11.60
CA LEU A 32 -5.83 -35.22 11.52
C LEU A 32 -6.80 -35.15 12.70
N ASN A 33 -7.53 -36.25 12.95
CA ASN A 33 -8.48 -36.33 14.05
C ASN A 33 -7.80 -36.06 15.41
N SER A 34 -6.60 -36.60 15.62
CA SER A 34 -5.82 -36.38 16.83
C SER A 34 -5.39 -34.92 16.99
N PHE A 35 -4.86 -34.31 15.92
CA PHE A 35 -4.41 -32.91 15.96
C PHE A 35 -5.55 -31.91 16.13
N GLU A 36 -6.71 -32.12 15.50
CA GLU A 36 -7.87 -31.25 15.66
C GLU A 36 -8.43 -31.31 17.09
N GLN A 37 -8.50 -32.51 17.68
CA GLN A 37 -8.91 -32.67 19.08
C GLN A 37 -7.90 -32.02 20.04
N ALA A 38 -6.60 -32.24 19.83
CA ALA A 38 -5.54 -31.60 20.61
C ALA A 38 -5.64 -30.06 20.52
N ALA A 39 -5.82 -29.51 19.33
CA ALA A 39 -6.00 -28.08 19.12
C ALA A 39 -7.16 -27.51 19.94
N ASN A 40 -8.31 -28.19 19.94
CA ASN A 40 -9.48 -27.76 20.70
C ASN A 40 -9.23 -27.79 22.21
N LEU A 41 -8.62 -28.85 22.74
CA LEU A 41 -8.27 -28.94 24.16
C LEU A 41 -7.25 -27.86 24.55
N TYR A 42 -6.19 -27.66 23.77
CA TYR A 42 -5.22 -26.59 24.02
C TYR A 42 -5.86 -25.20 24.00
N ARG A 43 -6.84 -24.95 23.13
CA ARG A 43 -7.57 -23.66 23.12
C ARG A 43 -8.40 -23.47 24.39
N ASN A 44 -9.09 -24.53 24.83
CA ASN A 44 -9.89 -24.51 26.07
C ASN A 44 -8.99 -24.24 27.29
N ASP A 45 -7.81 -24.85 27.31
CA ASP A 45 -6.81 -24.68 28.36
C ASP A 45 -5.95 -23.41 28.20
N ARG A 46 -6.25 -22.57 27.19
CA ARG A 46 -5.53 -21.33 26.86
C ARG A 46 -4.04 -21.52 26.53
N GLN A 47 -3.65 -22.73 26.13
CA GLN A 47 -2.33 -23.06 25.62
C GLN A 47 -2.22 -22.72 24.13
N TYR A 48 -2.38 -21.44 23.80
CA TYR A 48 -2.55 -20.96 22.41
C TYR A 48 -1.39 -21.28 21.47
N ALA A 49 -0.15 -21.31 21.98
CA ALA A 49 1.01 -21.68 21.19
C ALA A 49 0.91 -23.11 20.66
N ARG A 50 0.52 -24.04 21.53
CA ARG A 50 0.35 -25.47 21.21
C ARG A 50 -0.89 -25.69 20.36
N ALA A 51 -1.96 -24.95 20.60
CA ALA A 51 -3.14 -24.96 19.74
C ALA A 51 -2.81 -24.56 18.29
N ALA A 52 -2.03 -23.48 18.11
CA ALA A 52 -1.61 -23.05 16.77
C ALA A 52 -0.72 -24.08 16.09
N GLU A 53 0.20 -24.71 16.82
CA GLU A 53 1.04 -25.81 16.31
C GLU A 53 0.19 -27.02 15.88
N ALA A 54 -0.74 -27.46 16.72
CA ALA A 54 -1.66 -28.56 16.40
C ALA A 54 -2.50 -28.26 15.16
N LEU A 55 -2.99 -27.02 15.01
CA LEU A 55 -3.72 -26.58 13.81
C LEU A 55 -2.84 -26.59 12.55
N GLN A 56 -1.55 -26.24 12.65
CA GLN A 56 -0.62 -26.33 11.51
C GLN A 56 -0.35 -27.78 11.12
N GLN A 57 -0.23 -28.69 12.10
CA GLN A 57 -0.12 -30.13 11.83
C GLN A 57 -1.41 -30.69 11.18
N ALA A 58 -2.58 -30.26 11.66
CA ALA A 58 -3.86 -30.59 11.04
C ALA A 58 -3.96 -30.07 9.60
N ALA A 59 -3.50 -28.84 9.34
CA ALA A 59 -3.45 -28.28 8.00
C ALA A 59 -2.60 -29.12 7.04
N GLU A 60 -1.45 -29.60 7.51
CA GLU A 60 -0.58 -30.48 6.73
C GLU A 60 -1.26 -31.84 6.45
N CYS A 61 -2.00 -32.40 7.42
CA CYS A 61 -2.78 -33.62 7.17
C CYS A 61 -3.88 -33.38 6.12
N HIS A 62 -4.64 -32.29 6.22
CA HIS A 62 -5.64 -31.90 5.21
C HIS A 62 -5.01 -31.76 3.82
N ARG A 63 -3.81 -31.17 3.72
CA ARG A 63 -3.07 -31.03 2.45
C ARG A 63 -2.72 -32.40 1.86
N ASN A 64 -2.20 -33.33 2.67
CA ASN A 64 -1.85 -34.68 2.23
C ASN A 64 -3.09 -35.53 1.87
N LEU A 65 -4.24 -35.21 2.44
CA LEU A 65 -5.54 -35.77 2.07
C LEU A 65 -6.19 -35.06 0.85
N ASN A 66 -5.45 -34.19 0.17
CA ASN A 66 -5.91 -33.40 -0.99
C ASN A 66 -7.07 -32.44 -0.70
N SER A 67 -7.26 -32.03 0.56
CA SER A 67 -8.26 -31.05 0.97
C SER A 67 -7.64 -29.66 1.18
N MET A 68 -7.24 -29.00 0.09
CA MET A 68 -6.55 -27.70 0.15
C MET A 68 -7.37 -26.61 0.86
N PHE A 69 -8.70 -26.63 0.68
CA PHE A 69 -9.59 -25.67 1.34
C PHE A 69 -9.55 -25.79 2.87
N LEU A 70 -9.65 -27.03 3.39
CA LEU A 70 -9.60 -27.27 4.82
C LEU A 70 -8.21 -27.02 5.38
N ALA A 71 -7.15 -27.35 4.62
CA ALA A 71 -5.78 -27.01 4.97
C ALA A 71 -5.61 -25.49 5.15
N ALA A 72 -6.09 -24.69 4.19
CA ALA A 72 -6.05 -23.23 4.27
C ALA A 72 -6.86 -22.69 5.45
N LYS A 73 -8.04 -23.27 5.73
CA LYS A 73 -8.88 -22.88 6.89
C LYS A 73 -8.24 -23.22 8.24
N ALA A 74 -7.55 -24.34 8.34
CA ALA A 74 -6.80 -24.69 9.53
C ALA A 74 -5.64 -23.70 9.77
N LEU A 75 -4.91 -23.31 8.72
CA LEU A 75 -3.88 -22.27 8.80
C LEU A 75 -4.45 -20.89 9.16
N GLU A 76 -5.55 -20.47 8.54
CA GLU A 76 -6.24 -19.23 8.89
C GLU A 76 -6.64 -19.23 10.38
N THR A 77 -7.14 -20.35 10.88
CA THR A 77 -7.49 -20.50 12.30
C THR A 77 -6.25 -20.43 13.20
N ALA A 78 -5.13 -21.05 12.81
CA ALA A 78 -3.87 -20.97 13.53
C ALA A 78 -3.33 -19.54 13.58
N ALA A 79 -3.35 -18.84 12.45
CA ALA A 79 -2.92 -17.44 12.35
C ALA A 79 -3.78 -16.51 13.21
N ASN A 80 -5.10 -16.73 13.26
CA ASN A 80 -6.00 -16.00 14.15
C ASN A 80 -5.64 -16.22 15.63
N VAL A 81 -5.35 -17.46 16.04
CA VAL A 81 -4.92 -17.76 17.42
C VAL A 81 -3.62 -17.03 17.76
N LEU A 82 -2.63 -17.06 16.86
CA LEU A 82 -1.35 -16.37 17.04
C LEU A 82 -1.53 -14.84 17.16
N SER A 83 -2.35 -14.26 16.29
CA SER A 83 -2.59 -12.82 16.28
C SER A 83 -3.41 -12.36 17.49
N GLN A 84 -4.55 -13.00 17.76
CA GLN A 84 -5.54 -12.50 18.71
C GLN A 84 -5.25 -12.93 20.15
N ASN A 85 -4.69 -14.14 20.36
CA ASN A 85 -4.51 -14.69 21.70
C ASN A 85 -3.06 -14.62 22.20
N MET A 86 -2.08 -14.57 21.29
CA MET A 86 -0.66 -14.50 21.66
C MET A 86 -0.02 -13.14 21.42
N ASN A 87 -0.69 -12.23 20.71
CA ASN A 87 -0.09 -10.99 20.24
C ASN A 87 1.26 -11.24 19.52
N ASP A 88 1.29 -12.26 18.66
CA ASP A 88 2.45 -12.68 17.87
C ASP A 88 2.21 -12.40 16.38
N PRO A 89 2.27 -11.11 15.97
CA PRO A 89 1.96 -10.69 14.61
C PRO A 89 2.91 -11.29 13.57
N GLN A 90 4.18 -11.48 13.92
CA GLN A 90 5.18 -12.01 12.98
C GLN A 90 4.88 -13.46 12.58
N ARG A 91 4.59 -14.33 13.57
CA ARG A 91 4.20 -15.72 13.28
C ARG A 91 2.84 -15.77 12.63
N ALA A 92 1.86 -14.97 13.08
CA ALA A 92 0.54 -14.91 12.46
C ALA A 92 0.62 -14.54 10.97
N GLY A 93 1.38 -13.50 10.63
CA GLY A 93 1.53 -13.05 9.24
C GLY A 93 2.15 -14.11 8.33
N THR A 94 3.14 -14.85 8.82
CA THR A 94 3.77 -15.96 8.07
C THR A 94 2.76 -17.09 7.80
N VAL A 95 1.92 -17.40 8.79
CA VAL A 95 0.88 -18.45 8.66
C VAL A 95 -0.26 -17.99 7.74
N TYR A 96 -0.66 -16.71 7.79
CA TYR A 96 -1.61 -16.15 6.83
C TYR A 96 -1.08 -16.21 5.39
N GLN A 97 0.19 -15.89 5.18
CA GLN A 97 0.82 -15.99 3.87
C GLN A 97 0.79 -17.43 3.34
N GLN A 98 1.06 -18.43 4.18
CA GLN A 98 0.91 -19.84 3.80
C GLN A 98 -0.55 -20.21 3.49
N ALA A 99 -1.51 -19.74 4.29
CA ALA A 99 -2.94 -19.94 4.03
C ALA A 99 -3.36 -19.36 2.67
N SER A 100 -2.80 -18.21 2.29
CA SER A 100 -3.02 -17.60 0.97
C SER A 100 -2.60 -18.53 -0.16
N GLN A 101 -1.39 -19.10 -0.09
CA GLN A 101 -0.90 -20.04 -1.10
C GLN A 101 -1.83 -21.24 -1.26
N TYR A 102 -2.40 -21.76 -0.17
CA TYR A 102 -3.31 -22.91 -0.23
C TYR A 102 -4.67 -22.54 -0.83
N PHE A 103 -5.22 -21.36 -0.51
CA PHE A 103 -6.43 -20.87 -1.16
C PHE A 103 -6.21 -20.62 -2.66
N LEU A 104 -5.02 -20.14 -3.05
CA LEU A 104 -4.69 -19.93 -4.45
C LEU A 104 -4.63 -21.26 -5.20
N VAL A 105 -3.91 -22.25 -4.68
CA VAL A 105 -3.85 -23.60 -5.29
C VAL A 105 -5.23 -24.27 -5.33
N GLN A 106 -6.08 -24.01 -4.34
CA GLN A 106 -7.46 -24.49 -4.33
C GLN A 106 -8.34 -23.84 -5.42
N GLY A 107 -7.94 -22.68 -5.95
CA GLY A 107 -8.68 -21.93 -6.97
C GLY A 107 -9.58 -20.82 -6.42
N SER A 108 -9.28 -20.28 -5.24
CA SER A 108 -10.00 -19.14 -4.63
C SER A 108 -9.06 -17.92 -4.47
N PRO A 109 -8.76 -17.19 -5.57
CA PRO A 109 -7.86 -16.04 -5.52
C PRO A 109 -8.39 -14.88 -4.66
N ASP A 110 -9.72 -14.76 -4.55
CA ASP A 110 -10.39 -13.81 -3.67
C ASP A 110 -10.00 -14.01 -2.19
N ARG A 111 -10.01 -15.26 -1.73
CA ARG A 111 -9.60 -15.65 -0.37
C ARG A 111 -8.10 -15.58 -0.17
N ALA A 112 -7.33 -15.93 -1.20
CA ALA A 112 -5.88 -15.81 -1.17
C ALA A 112 -5.45 -14.34 -0.99
N GLY A 113 -6.08 -13.42 -1.71
CA GLY A 113 -5.86 -11.98 -1.53
C GLY A 113 -6.24 -11.48 -0.13
N GLU A 114 -7.36 -11.97 0.43
CA GLU A 114 -7.77 -11.64 1.81
C GLU A 114 -6.74 -12.12 2.84
N MET A 115 -6.18 -13.32 2.67
CA MET A 115 -5.14 -13.83 3.55
C MET A 115 -3.83 -13.02 3.44
N LEU A 116 -3.44 -12.58 2.23
CA LEU A 116 -2.29 -11.68 2.06
C LEU A 116 -2.53 -10.32 2.72
N GLU A 117 -3.76 -9.79 2.66
CA GLU A 117 -4.11 -8.56 3.38
C GLU A 117 -3.99 -8.75 4.90
N LYS A 118 -4.47 -9.87 5.45
CA LYS A 118 -4.29 -10.20 6.87
C LYS A 118 -2.82 -10.37 7.24
N ALA A 119 -2.01 -10.97 6.36
CA ALA A 119 -0.57 -11.08 6.53
C ALA A 119 0.09 -9.70 6.58
N ALA A 120 -0.21 -8.83 5.60
CA ALA A 120 0.28 -7.46 5.53
C ALA A 120 -0.04 -6.68 6.80
N LYS A 121 -1.30 -6.73 7.24
CA LYS A 121 -1.77 -6.07 8.47
C LYS A 121 -1.01 -6.55 9.71
N ALA A 122 -0.71 -7.84 9.81
CA ALA A 122 0.08 -8.36 10.91
C ALA A 122 1.52 -7.79 10.89
N PHE A 123 2.11 -7.61 9.73
CA PHE A 123 3.46 -7.05 9.61
C PHE A 123 3.55 -5.52 9.76
N GLU A 124 2.44 -4.77 9.74
CA GLU A 124 2.47 -3.29 9.85
C GLU A 124 3.25 -2.77 11.07
N THR A 125 3.17 -3.47 12.20
CA THR A 125 3.86 -3.11 13.45
C THR A 125 5.20 -3.80 13.66
N VAL A 126 5.56 -4.73 12.76
CA VAL A 126 6.75 -5.58 12.87
C VAL A 126 7.80 -5.16 11.84
N ASP A 127 7.39 -5.09 10.57
CA ASP A 127 8.23 -4.79 9.43
C ASP A 127 7.38 -4.12 8.33
N ALA A 128 7.51 -2.79 8.23
CA ALA A 128 6.76 -2.02 7.25
C ALA A 128 7.09 -2.40 5.80
N SER A 129 8.33 -2.81 5.50
CA SER A 129 8.70 -3.22 4.14
C SER A 129 7.98 -4.51 3.75
N LYS A 130 7.94 -5.47 4.67
CA LYS A 130 7.24 -6.75 4.46
C LYS A 130 5.72 -6.58 4.42
N ALA A 131 5.17 -5.66 5.21
CA ALA A 131 3.76 -5.30 5.11
C ALA A 131 3.41 -4.78 3.71
N ILE A 132 4.25 -3.90 3.14
CA ILE A 132 4.05 -3.35 1.80
C ILE A 132 4.22 -4.41 0.73
N GLU A 133 5.16 -5.34 0.89
CA GLU A 133 5.33 -6.50 0.01
C GLU A 133 4.03 -7.30 -0.07
N TYR A 134 3.46 -7.72 1.06
CA TYR A 134 2.22 -8.50 1.07
C TYR A 134 0.99 -7.71 0.58
N TYR A 135 0.90 -6.43 0.90
CA TYR A 135 -0.14 -5.58 0.32
C TYR A 135 -0.03 -5.51 -1.20
N THR A 136 1.19 -5.33 -1.71
CA THR A 136 1.48 -5.25 -3.15
C THR A 136 1.16 -6.58 -3.84
N GLU A 137 1.56 -7.70 -3.24
CA GLU A 137 1.26 -9.05 -3.74
C GLU A 137 -0.25 -9.29 -3.81
N SER A 138 -0.99 -8.93 -2.75
CA SER A 138 -2.47 -9.03 -2.75
C SER A 138 -3.11 -8.19 -3.85
N CYS A 139 -2.66 -6.93 -4.01
CA CYS A 139 -3.12 -6.05 -5.08
C CYS A 139 -2.84 -6.62 -6.48
N THR A 140 -1.65 -7.19 -6.69
CA THR A 140 -1.27 -7.83 -7.96
C THR A 140 -2.12 -9.05 -8.24
N LEU A 141 -2.36 -9.89 -7.23
CA LEU A 141 -3.24 -11.06 -7.36
C LEU A 141 -4.65 -10.66 -7.82
N TYR A 142 -5.23 -9.61 -7.21
CA TYR A 142 -6.56 -9.13 -7.62
C TYR A 142 -6.57 -8.55 -9.05
N GLU A 143 -5.47 -7.96 -9.50
CA GLU A 143 -5.33 -7.45 -10.88
C GLU A 143 -5.19 -8.58 -11.90
N GLU A 144 -4.36 -9.59 -11.63
CA GLU A 144 -4.06 -10.70 -12.54
C GLU A 144 -5.24 -11.66 -12.69
N GLU A 145 -5.98 -11.90 -11.61
CA GLU A 145 -7.12 -12.83 -11.57
C GLU A 145 -8.46 -12.17 -11.95
N ASP A 146 -8.42 -10.91 -12.41
CA ASP A 146 -9.60 -10.10 -12.73
C ASP A 146 -10.63 -10.07 -11.58
N ARG A 147 -10.12 -9.92 -10.35
CA ARG A 147 -10.89 -9.85 -9.09
C ARG A 147 -10.85 -8.45 -8.46
N LEU A 148 -10.65 -7.41 -9.28
CA LEU A 148 -10.46 -6.02 -8.84
C LEU A 148 -11.52 -5.51 -7.87
N ARG A 149 -12.79 -5.92 -8.03
CA ARG A 149 -13.88 -5.52 -7.12
C ARG A 149 -13.62 -5.95 -5.67
N PHE A 150 -12.95 -7.07 -5.45
CA PHE A 150 -12.56 -7.55 -4.12
C PHE A 150 -11.30 -6.87 -3.60
N GLY A 151 -10.41 -6.42 -4.49
CA GLY A 151 -9.14 -5.81 -4.12
C GLY A 151 -9.17 -4.32 -3.80
N VAL A 152 -10.25 -3.59 -4.12
CA VAL A 152 -10.33 -2.12 -3.93
C VAL A 152 -9.99 -1.72 -2.49
N ASP A 153 -10.52 -2.42 -1.49
CA ASP A 153 -10.28 -2.07 -0.09
C ASP A 153 -8.83 -2.38 0.33
N THR A 154 -8.24 -3.43 -0.24
CA THR A 154 -6.82 -3.76 -0.07
C THR A 154 -5.94 -2.65 -0.62
N PHE A 155 -6.20 -2.16 -1.84
CA PHE A 155 -5.48 -1.01 -2.42
C PHE A 155 -5.55 0.22 -1.53
N LYS A 156 -6.75 0.62 -1.10
CA LYS A 156 -6.93 1.79 -0.22
C LYS A 156 -6.14 1.66 1.07
N ARG A 157 -6.18 0.47 1.69
CA ARG A 157 -5.44 0.20 2.93
C ARG A 157 -3.93 0.26 2.70
N ALA A 158 -3.45 -0.34 1.62
CA ALA A 158 -2.04 -0.32 1.25
C ALA A 158 -1.53 1.11 0.99
N ILE A 159 -2.28 1.91 0.23
CA ILE A 159 -1.96 3.32 -0.04
C ILE A 159 -1.91 4.09 1.29
N GLY A 160 -2.96 4.01 2.11
CA GLY A 160 -2.99 4.69 3.41
C GLY A 160 -1.84 4.27 4.33
N PHE A 161 -1.50 2.98 4.36
CA PHE A 161 -0.34 2.50 5.12
C PHE A 161 0.97 3.08 4.60
N CYS A 162 1.17 3.10 3.28
CA CYS A 162 2.36 3.70 2.66
C CYS A 162 2.48 5.19 3.00
N LEU A 163 1.38 5.95 2.95
CA LEU A 163 1.37 7.37 3.29
C LEU A 163 1.76 7.60 4.76
N ARG A 164 1.17 6.85 5.70
CA ARG A 164 1.52 6.96 7.13
C ARG A 164 2.94 6.51 7.44
N SER A 165 3.48 5.59 6.64
CA SER A 165 4.86 5.08 6.77
C SER A 165 5.89 5.92 6.01
N SER A 166 5.50 7.09 5.48
CA SER A 166 6.36 7.98 4.67
C SER A 166 6.97 7.30 3.43
N LYS A 167 6.28 6.30 2.87
CA LYS A 167 6.65 5.59 1.64
C LYS A 167 5.87 6.14 0.44
N LEU A 168 6.10 7.42 0.14
CA LEU A 168 5.30 8.15 -0.84
C LEU A 168 5.36 7.55 -2.26
N ASP A 169 6.53 7.09 -2.70
CA ASP A 169 6.69 6.48 -4.03
C ASP A 169 5.86 5.20 -4.20
N GLN A 170 5.81 4.36 -3.16
CA GLN A 170 5.03 3.14 -3.15
C GLN A 170 3.52 3.46 -3.08
N ALA A 171 3.14 4.49 -2.31
CA ALA A 171 1.77 4.99 -2.29
C ALA A 171 1.32 5.46 -3.68
N ILE A 172 2.14 6.27 -4.37
CA ILE A 172 1.86 6.75 -5.74
C ILE A 172 1.69 5.56 -6.70
N ALA A 173 2.60 4.58 -6.66
CA ALA A 173 2.53 3.42 -7.55
C ALA A 173 1.23 2.62 -7.36
N LEU A 174 0.83 2.36 -6.10
CA LEU A 174 -0.43 1.67 -5.79
C LEU A 174 -1.65 2.52 -6.12
N SER A 175 -1.56 3.84 -5.97
CA SER A 175 -2.63 4.80 -6.24
C SER A 175 -2.97 4.90 -7.73
N ILE A 176 -1.95 4.87 -8.61
CA ILE A 176 -2.11 4.83 -10.08
C ILE A 176 -2.72 3.48 -10.53
N ARG A 177 -2.35 2.39 -9.85
CA ARG A 177 -2.95 1.07 -10.09
C ARG A 177 -4.43 1.06 -9.69
N LEU A 178 -4.78 1.61 -8.53
CA LEU A 178 -6.16 1.74 -8.07
C LEU A 178 -7.01 2.61 -9.01
N GLU A 179 -6.48 3.72 -9.51
CA GLU A 179 -7.13 4.54 -10.55
C GLU A 179 -7.50 3.68 -11.76
N SER A 180 -6.54 2.90 -12.25
CA SER A 180 -6.74 2.03 -13.41
C SER A 180 -7.73 0.89 -13.11
N ALA A 181 -7.75 0.39 -11.87
CA ALA A 181 -8.74 -0.57 -11.41
C ALA A 181 -10.16 0.01 -11.42
N TYR A 182 -10.36 1.26 -10.97
CA TYR A 182 -11.66 1.92 -11.03
C TYR A 182 -12.20 2.08 -12.45
N LEU A 183 -11.32 2.36 -13.40
CA LEU A 183 -11.69 2.40 -14.82
C LEU A 183 -12.15 1.02 -15.30
N LYS A 184 -11.40 -0.04 -14.98
CA LYS A 184 -11.73 -1.42 -15.39
C LYS A 184 -13.06 -1.93 -14.82
N ILE A 185 -13.41 -1.54 -13.60
CA ILE A 185 -14.69 -1.92 -12.98
C ILE A 185 -15.86 -0.96 -13.30
N ASP A 186 -15.64 0.00 -14.21
CA ASP A 186 -16.61 1.02 -14.65
C ASP A 186 -17.17 1.89 -13.50
N ASN A 187 -16.30 2.32 -12.59
CA ASN A 187 -16.67 3.19 -11.48
C ASN A 187 -16.13 4.61 -11.66
N GLN A 188 -16.84 5.40 -12.46
CA GLN A 188 -16.46 6.77 -12.82
C GLN A 188 -16.24 7.71 -11.61
N PRO A 189 -17.15 7.79 -10.61
CA PRO A 189 -16.94 8.71 -9.50
C PRO A 189 -15.68 8.40 -8.69
N LEU A 190 -15.36 7.11 -8.49
CA LEU A 190 -14.13 6.72 -7.78
C LEU A 190 -12.88 6.95 -8.63
N TYR A 191 -12.96 6.71 -9.95
CA TYR A 191 -11.90 7.06 -10.88
C TYR A 191 -11.52 8.55 -10.79
N ASN A 192 -12.51 9.45 -10.85
CA ASN A 192 -12.28 10.89 -10.82
C ASN A 192 -11.58 11.34 -9.52
N ARG A 193 -12.06 10.84 -8.36
CA ARG A 193 -11.44 11.14 -7.06
C ARG A 193 -10.02 10.60 -6.96
N GLN A 194 -9.79 9.42 -7.51
CA GLN A 194 -8.47 8.79 -7.50
C GLN A 194 -7.48 9.52 -8.42
N ALA A 195 -7.93 10.02 -9.57
CA ALA A 195 -7.11 10.84 -10.47
C ALA A 195 -6.66 12.15 -9.80
N LEU A 196 -7.58 12.87 -9.14
CA LEU A 196 -7.23 14.03 -8.30
C LEU A 196 -6.24 13.66 -7.20
N THR A 197 -6.46 12.53 -6.52
CA THR A 197 -5.56 12.03 -5.48
C THR A 197 -4.14 11.79 -6.01
N ASN A 198 -4.00 11.15 -7.18
CA ASN A 198 -2.68 10.91 -7.79
C ASN A 198 -1.91 12.21 -8.04
N VAL A 199 -2.58 13.26 -8.51
CA VAL A 199 -1.97 14.58 -8.72
C VAL A 199 -1.53 15.21 -7.39
N ILE A 200 -2.38 15.16 -6.36
CA ILE A 200 -2.02 15.65 -5.01
C ILE A 200 -0.78 14.92 -4.48
N LEU A 201 -0.68 13.60 -4.70
CA LEU A 201 0.48 12.83 -4.25
C LEU A 201 1.78 13.28 -4.94
N PHE A 202 1.78 13.48 -6.26
CA PHE A 202 2.95 14.01 -6.97
C PHE A 202 3.32 15.43 -6.53
N LEU A 203 2.33 16.30 -6.32
CA LEU A 203 2.57 17.65 -5.81
C LEU A 203 3.16 17.61 -4.39
N SER A 204 2.71 16.69 -3.53
CA SER A 204 3.27 16.52 -2.19
C SER A 204 4.71 15.99 -2.18
N LYS A 205 5.16 15.39 -3.29
CA LYS A 205 6.56 15.03 -3.53
C LYS A 205 7.41 16.22 -4.00
N GLY A 206 6.77 17.34 -4.36
CA GLY A 206 7.42 18.50 -4.99
C GLY A 206 7.67 18.35 -6.49
N ASP A 207 7.11 17.32 -7.14
CA ASP A 207 7.31 17.06 -8.57
C ASP A 207 6.13 17.56 -9.39
N GLN A 208 6.11 18.88 -9.65
CA GLN A 208 5.06 19.53 -10.43
C GLN A 208 4.98 19.00 -11.87
N SER A 209 6.12 18.67 -12.48
CA SER A 209 6.17 18.13 -13.84
C SER A 209 5.58 16.73 -13.92
N ALA A 210 5.80 15.87 -12.92
CA ALA A 210 5.12 14.58 -12.83
C ALA A 210 3.63 14.73 -12.52
N ALA A 211 3.25 15.69 -11.68
CA ALA A 211 1.84 15.98 -11.39
C ALA A 211 1.06 16.36 -12.67
N GLN A 212 1.62 17.26 -13.48
CA GLN A 212 1.05 17.65 -14.78
C GLN A 212 0.93 16.45 -15.73
N ARG A 213 2.01 15.66 -15.87
CA ARG A 213 1.99 14.45 -16.72
C ARG A 213 0.95 13.44 -16.26
N GLN A 214 0.82 13.23 -14.95
CA GLN A 214 -0.19 12.33 -14.39
C GLN A 214 -1.60 12.81 -14.71
N TYR A 215 -1.87 14.11 -14.59
CA TYR A 215 -3.16 14.69 -14.98
C TYR A 215 -3.49 14.41 -16.46
N GLU A 216 -2.55 14.68 -17.36
CA GLU A 216 -2.70 14.41 -18.79
C GLU A 216 -2.94 12.91 -19.08
N MET A 217 -2.23 12.02 -18.39
CA MET A 217 -2.45 10.58 -18.50
C MET A 217 -3.86 10.17 -18.03
N SER A 218 -4.37 10.75 -16.95
CA SER A 218 -5.72 10.52 -16.45
C SER A 218 -6.80 10.99 -17.45
N LEU A 219 -6.56 12.12 -18.13
CA LEU A 219 -7.44 12.60 -19.21
C LEU A 219 -7.42 11.67 -20.44
N GLN A 220 -6.25 11.19 -20.83
CA GLN A 220 -6.12 10.27 -21.97
C GLN A 220 -6.83 8.94 -21.71
N LYS A 221 -6.73 8.41 -20.49
CA LYS A 221 -7.45 7.19 -20.08
C LYS A 221 -8.96 7.39 -20.08
N ASN A 222 -9.44 8.58 -19.68
CA ASN A 222 -10.85 8.89 -19.60
C ASN A 222 -11.13 10.40 -19.75
N ASN A 223 -11.50 10.81 -20.95
CA ASN A 223 -11.74 12.21 -21.30
C ASN A 223 -12.88 12.86 -20.51
N ARG A 224 -13.80 12.08 -19.91
CA ARG A 224 -14.88 12.61 -19.07
C ARG A 224 -14.36 13.26 -17.81
N PHE A 225 -13.14 12.92 -17.37
CA PHE A 225 -12.54 13.49 -16.16
C PHE A 225 -12.43 15.02 -16.25
N GLU A 226 -12.12 15.58 -17.43
CA GLU A 226 -12.00 17.04 -17.63
C GLU A 226 -13.28 17.80 -17.23
N GLN A 227 -14.44 17.20 -17.48
CA GLN A 227 -15.75 17.82 -17.28
C GLN A 227 -16.29 17.65 -15.85
N THR A 228 -15.51 17.03 -14.96
CA THR A 228 -15.91 16.72 -13.59
C THR A 228 -15.41 17.79 -12.62
N GLU A 229 -16.05 17.88 -11.46
CA GLU A 229 -15.60 18.79 -10.40
C GLU A 229 -14.15 18.46 -9.97
N GLU A 230 -13.83 17.17 -9.84
CA GLU A 230 -12.47 16.73 -9.54
C GLU A 230 -11.47 17.14 -10.64
N GLY A 231 -11.86 17.07 -11.91
CA GLY A 231 -11.05 17.51 -13.03
C GLY A 231 -10.75 19.01 -13.00
N GLN A 232 -11.79 19.83 -12.77
CA GLN A 232 -11.63 21.28 -12.64
C GLN A 232 -10.73 21.64 -11.45
N VAL A 233 -10.98 21.05 -10.28
CA VAL A 233 -10.13 21.25 -9.09
C VAL A 233 -8.68 20.84 -9.35
N THR A 234 -8.46 19.79 -10.14
CA THR A 234 -7.10 19.36 -10.51
C THR A 234 -6.40 20.39 -11.39
N GLN A 235 -7.10 20.98 -12.37
CA GLN A 235 -6.55 22.06 -13.21
C GLN A 235 -6.25 23.32 -12.40
N ASP A 236 -7.18 23.73 -11.53
CA ASP A 236 -7.03 24.89 -10.66
C ASP A 236 -5.83 24.70 -9.72
N LEU A 237 -5.67 23.48 -9.17
CA LEU A 237 -4.55 23.11 -8.32
C LEU A 237 -3.21 23.20 -9.05
N LEU A 238 -3.10 22.63 -10.25
CA LEU A 238 -1.88 22.70 -11.06
C LEU A 238 -1.56 24.14 -11.46
N THR A 239 -2.56 24.93 -11.84
CA THR A 239 -2.41 26.35 -12.19
C THR A 239 -1.89 27.15 -11.00
N ALA A 240 -2.49 26.98 -9.83
CA ALA A 240 -2.07 27.68 -8.62
C ALA A 240 -0.64 27.31 -8.19
N CYS A 241 -0.20 26.07 -8.44
CA CYS A 241 1.19 25.63 -8.22
C CYS A 241 2.18 26.30 -9.19
N GLN A 242 1.76 26.59 -10.43
CA GLN A 242 2.59 27.24 -11.45
C GLN A 242 2.66 28.76 -11.28
N THR A 243 1.54 29.41 -10.93
CA THR A 243 1.46 30.87 -10.81
C THR A 243 1.81 31.39 -9.41
N GLY A 244 1.77 30.52 -8.39
CA GLY A 244 1.91 30.93 -6.99
C GLY A 244 0.70 31.71 -6.45
N ASP A 245 -0.43 31.69 -7.16
CA ASP A 245 -1.64 32.42 -6.75
C ASP A 245 -2.36 31.72 -5.60
N THR A 246 -2.21 32.27 -4.39
CA THR A 246 -2.80 31.70 -3.18
C THR A 246 -4.34 31.81 -3.15
N GLY A 247 -4.94 32.73 -3.91
CA GLY A 247 -6.38 33.00 -3.91
C GLY A 247 -7.20 31.86 -4.52
N ILE A 248 -6.62 31.14 -5.49
CA ILE A 248 -7.24 29.98 -6.12
C ILE A 248 -7.45 28.85 -5.09
N PHE A 249 -6.53 28.69 -4.13
CA PHE A 249 -6.62 27.64 -3.10
C PHE A 249 -7.78 27.83 -2.12
N GLU A 250 -8.08 29.07 -1.73
CA GLU A 250 -9.18 29.35 -0.80
C GLU A 250 -10.53 28.94 -1.38
N GLY A 251 -10.71 29.11 -2.70
CA GLY A 251 -11.87 28.63 -3.44
C GLY A 251 -11.97 27.10 -3.43
N MET A 252 -10.86 26.42 -3.73
CA MET A 252 -10.81 24.95 -3.82
C MET A 252 -11.10 24.26 -2.49
N GLN A 253 -10.67 24.81 -1.35
CA GLN A 253 -10.89 24.19 -0.03
C GLN A 253 -12.38 23.96 0.31
N ARG A 254 -13.28 24.72 -0.32
CA ARG A 254 -14.72 24.59 -0.11
C ARG A 254 -15.37 23.53 -1.01
N SER A 255 -14.69 23.09 -2.06
CA SER A 255 -15.19 22.11 -3.01
C SER A 255 -15.45 20.74 -2.35
N PRO A 256 -16.61 20.12 -2.61
CA PRO A 256 -16.86 18.71 -2.33
C PRO A 256 -15.71 17.77 -2.74
N ALA A 257 -15.06 18.01 -3.89
CA ALA A 257 -13.95 17.18 -4.36
C ALA A 257 -12.79 17.11 -3.35
N ILE A 258 -12.48 18.23 -2.67
CA ILE A 258 -11.44 18.28 -1.63
C ILE A 258 -11.95 17.77 -0.27
N ARG A 259 -13.20 18.09 0.09
CA ARG A 259 -13.76 17.74 1.41
C ARG A 259 -13.95 16.24 1.63
N PHE A 260 -14.17 15.50 0.56
CA PHE A 260 -14.37 14.05 0.59
C PHE A 260 -13.09 13.25 0.31
N LEU A 261 -11.92 13.89 0.28
CA LEU A 261 -10.65 13.18 0.23
C LEU A 261 -10.43 12.37 1.51
N ASP A 262 -9.72 11.25 1.37
CA ASP A 262 -9.27 10.48 2.52
C ASP A 262 -8.40 11.35 3.44
N ASN A 263 -8.51 11.15 4.76
CA ASN A 263 -7.85 12.00 5.76
C ASN A 263 -6.34 12.19 5.53
N ASP A 264 -5.65 11.12 5.13
CA ASP A 264 -4.21 11.18 4.87
C ASP A 264 -3.89 12.03 3.63
N VAL A 265 -4.70 11.94 2.57
CA VAL A 265 -4.58 12.76 1.35
C VAL A 265 -4.97 14.21 1.63
N GLY A 266 -6.01 14.45 2.43
CA GLY A 266 -6.42 15.79 2.83
C GLY A 266 -5.35 16.53 3.65
N LYS A 267 -4.54 15.82 4.44
CA LYS A 267 -3.36 16.40 5.11
C LYS A 267 -2.28 16.78 4.10
N LEU A 268 -1.98 15.90 3.14
CA LEU A 268 -1.00 16.19 2.08
C LEU A 268 -1.40 17.40 1.26
N PHE A 269 -2.68 17.51 0.88
CA PHE A 269 -3.22 18.67 0.19
C PHE A 269 -2.96 19.96 0.99
N LYS A 270 -3.26 19.98 2.29
CA LYS A 270 -3.00 21.15 3.14
C LYS A 270 -1.51 21.51 3.23
N ASN A 271 -0.64 20.51 3.27
CA ASN A 271 0.81 20.73 3.29
C ASN A 271 1.27 21.37 1.97
N VAL A 272 0.84 20.85 0.82
CA VAL A 272 1.12 21.44 -0.51
C VAL A 272 0.70 22.92 -0.56
N VAL A 273 -0.50 23.24 -0.08
CA VAL A 273 -1.00 24.62 -0.02
C VAL A 273 -0.11 25.50 0.87
N THR A 274 0.33 24.96 2.01
CA THR A 274 1.15 25.70 2.97
C THR A 274 2.53 25.99 2.40
N ASP A 275 3.17 25.00 1.78
CA ASP A 275 4.50 25.12 1.20
C ASP A 275 4.52 26.16 0.06
N LEU A 276 3.48 26.16 -0.78
CA LEU A 276 3.32 27.16 -1.85
C LEU A 276 3.12 28.57 -1.31
N SER A 277 2.34 28.70 -0.23
CA SER A 277 2.10 30.00 0.41
C SER A 277 3.37 30.58 1.05
N GLN A 278 4.29 29.72 1.51
CA GLN A 278 5.58 30.13 2.06
C GLN A 278 6.63 30.40 0.98
N ALA A 279 6.53 29.73 -0.17
CA ALA A 279 7.43 29.92 -1.31
C ALA A 279 7.11 31.19 -2.14
N ALA A 280 5.88 31.72 -2.04
CA ALA A 280 5.54 33.00 -2.64
C ALA A 280 6.36 34.13 -1.96
N PRO A 281 7.10 34.97 -2.72
CA PRO A 281 7.79 36.11 -2.12
C PRO A 281 6.74 36.99 -1.45
N GLN A 282 6.90 37.25 -0.15
CA GLN A 282 6.04 38.17 0.59
C GLN A 282 5.91 39.46 -0.24
N GLY A 283 4.69 39.71 -0.72
CA GLY A 283 4.41 40.76 -1.68
C GLY A 283 5.07 42.06 -1.26
N GLY A 284 5.97 42.55 -2.11
CA GLY A 284 6.57 43.86 -1.96
C GLY A 284 5.46 44.89 -1.81
N HIS A 285 5.48 45.61 -0.69
CA HIS A 285 4.85 46.92 -0.63
C HIS A 285 5.38 47.74 -1.80
N PHE A 286 4.58 47.91 -2.85
CA PHE A 286 4.72 49.02 -3.76
C PHE A 286 4.40 50.29 -2.97
N ALA A 287 5.37 50.77 -2.20
CA ALA A 287 5.43 52.16 -1.80
C ALA A 287 5.86 52.94 -3.05
N SER A 288 4.89 53.59 -3.69
CA SER A 288 5.14 54.65 -4.66
C SER A 288 5.95 55.74 -3.97
N ASN A 289 7.25 55.76 -4.21
CA ASN A 289 8.11 56.89 -3.84
C ASN A 289 8.51 57.61 -5.13
N GLU A 290 7.76 58.67 -5.45
CA GLU A 290 8.24 59.72 -6.34
C GLU A 290 9.50 60.33 -5.71
N GLY A 291 10.64 60.11 -6.35
CA GLY A 291 11.94 60.57 -5.87
C GLY A 291 12.89 60.72 -7.03
N ASN A 292 12.71 61.81 -7.75
CA ASN A 292 13.62 62.37 -8.75
C ASN A 292 15.08 62.34 -8.25
N ASN A 293 16.02 61.74 -9.00
CA ASN A 293 17.31 62.35 -9.32
C ASN A 293 18.12 61.56 -10.34
N ASN A 294 18.49 62.32 -11.36
CA ASN A 294 19.46 62.16 -12.43
C ASN A 294 20.84 61.65 -11.94
N GLU A 295 21.46 60.68 -12.63
CA GLU A 295 22.91 60.69 -12.94
C GLU A 295 23.37 59.51 -13.85
N HIS A 296 23.91 59.91 -15.01
CA HIS A 296 25.00 59.34 -15.82
C HIS A 296 25.33 57.83 -15.86
N ALA A 297 25.16 57.31 -17.09
CA ALA A 297 26.08 56.47 -17.87
C ALA A 297 27.40 56.02 -17.23
N SER A 298 27.57 54.70 -17.05
CA SER A 298 28.78 53.94 -17.42
C SER A 298 28.58 52.45 -17.07
N GLY A 299 28.45 51.59 -18.09
CA GLY A 299 28.34 50.14 -17.88
C GLY A 299 28.77 49.32 -19.10
N ALA A 300 29.53 49.94 -20.01
CA ALA A 300 30.11 49.29 -21.18
C ALA A 300 31.61 48.96 -20.98
N GLN A 301 32.08 48.93 -19.72
CA GLN A 301 33.49 48.67 -19.37
C GLN A 301 33.73 47.37 -18.58
N ASP A 302 32.68 46.66 -18.14
CA ASP A 302 32.84 45.43 -17.34
C ASP A 302 32.82 44.12 -18.15
N LEU A 303 32.80 44.21 -19.49
CA LEU A 303 32.89 43.05 -20.40
C LEU A 303 34.24 42.92 -21.12
N ARG A 304 35.23 43.76 -20.77
CA ARG A 304 36.58 43.71 -21.35
C ARG A 304 37.68 43.21 -20.42
N ASN A 305 37.40 42.99 -19.14
CA ASN A 305 38.41 42.58 -18.15
C ASN A 305 38.27 41.11 -17.70
N LEU A 306 37.66 40.25 -18.51
CA LEU A 306 37.51 38.81 -18.21
C LEU A 306 37.91 37.90 -19.39
N GLN A 307 38.57 38.46 -20.41
CA GLN A 307 39.03 37.72 -21.60
C GLN A 307 40.55 37.70 -21.77
N ASP A 308 41.32 38.37 -20.91
CA ASP A 308 42.79 38.42 -20.97
C ASP A 308 43.49 37.62 -19.83
N GLU A 309 42.75 36.82 -19.05
CA GLU A 309 43.33 35.98 -17.96
C GLU A 309 43.28 34.45 -18.23
N VAL A 310 42.98 34.03 -19.47
CA VAL A 310 42.93 32.58 -19.82
C VAL A 310 44.02 32.17 -20.83
N GLU A 311 44.92 33.08 -21.24
CA GLU A 311 46.05 32.76 -22.14
C GLU A 311 47.44 32.77 -21.46
N GLU A 312 47.50 32.81 -20.12
CA GLU A 312 48.78 32.79 -19.38
C GLU A 312 48.98 31.58 -18.42
N GLU A 313 48.35 30.44 -18.70
CA GLU A 313 48.78 29.15 -18.14
C GLU A 313 49.12 28.14 -19.25
N GLY A 314 50.13 28.49 -20.03
CA GLY A 314 50.93 27.51 -20.76
C GLY A 314 52.07 27.03 -19.87
N PHE A 315 52.10 25.74 -19.52
CA PHE A 315 53.35 25.00 -19.33
C PHE A 315 53.17 23.51 -19.64
N LEU A 316 53.82 23.12 -20.75
CA LEU A 316 54.35 21.79 -21.13
C LEU A 316 53.36 20.66 -21.49
#